data_AF-A0A4R0R4K9-F1
#
_entry.id   AF-A0A4R0R4K9-F1
#
_cell.length_a   1.000
_cell.length_b   1.000
_cell.length_c   1.000
_cell.angle_alpha   90.00
_cell.angle_beta   90.00
_cell.angle_gamma   90.00
#
_symmetry.space_group_name_H-M   'P 1'
#
loop_
_entity.id
_entity.type
_entity.pdbx_description
1 polymer ?
#
loop_
_entity_poly.entity_id
_entity_poly.type
_entity_poly.pdbx_seq_one_letter_code
_entity_poly.pdbx_strand_id
1 'polypeptide(L)'
;MSYSSSTATTLASDVVKQGNGGSLVHRVPLQSTSSPTGQSHAGLTIPDTLTGKAPYQYVPFLRQMYFLMRALYVMFVVEFPLLWHRMFQGARNSRADAEGPFYISGAPNVQIAEGKAVIASREDLEENPPYLLSLRIVSPSGKPVPYATVDFWQATIEGLYYNSKYRLRGVFKTDADGRCEVLTILPGAYGFGQGEGGELRFARAGHFHLRISPPETGEMRNLERLTSQIYVCPKNDPAPVFNDFVNYLRPARPQNMIESWASPAFYPSLSTPPYATHAAKFAFPPIPPTRMDVLKSIEWWNTVLAERFVGGQELKVMATGETSIALNKQPLLYLY
;
A
#
# COMPACT_ATOMS: atom_id res chain seq x y z
N MET A 1 36.20 12.33 62.94
CA MET A 1 36.10 13.80 62.92
C MET A 1 34.82 14.16 62.21
N SER A 2 34.01 14.98 62.86
CA SER A 2 32.60 15.31 62.61
C SER A 2 32.43 16.59 61.77
N TYR A 3 31.16 16.91 61.45
CA TYR A 3 30.56 18.13 60.84
C TYR A 3 30.39 18.06 59.31
N SER A 4 29.20 18.08 58.68
CA SER A 4 27.87 18.72 58.86
C SER A 4 27.83 20.25 58.80
N SER A 5 27.14 20.78 57.76
CA SER A 5 26.19 21.93 57.71
C SER A 5 26.21 22.54 56.29
N SER A 6 25.13 22.57 55.50
CA SER A 6 24.03 23.58 55.47
C SER A 6 24.56 25.03 55.24
N THR A 7 23.97 25.97 54.48
CA THR A 7 22.59 26.20 54.02
C THR A 7 22.58 27.41 53.04
N ALA A 8 21.51 27.51 52.22
CA ALA A 8 20.71 28.71 51.86
C ALA A 8 21.29 29.99 51.20
N THR A 9 20.72 30.27 50.01
CA THR A 9 19.91 31.46 49.62
C THR A 9 20.51 32.87 49.62
N THR A 10 20.46 33.55 48.46
CA THR A 10 20.08 34.99 48.39
C THR A 10 19.41 35.31 47.04
N LEU A 11 18.19 35.86 47.14
CA LEU A 11 17.44 36.55 46.10
C LEU A 11 17.96 37.99 45.95
N ALA A 12 18.03 38.51 44.73
CA ALA A 12 17.95 39.95 44.49
C ALA A 12 17.24 40.21 43.15
N SER A 13 16.13 40.93 43.25
CA SER A 13 15.36 41.55 42.19
C SER A 13 16.15 42.70 41.55
N ASP A 14 15.88 43.03 40.27
CA ASP A 14 15.22 44.31 39.95
C ASP A 14 15.15 44.66 38.44
N VAL A 15 13.98 45.21 38.11
CA VAL A 15 13.70 46.29 37.15
C VAL A 15 13.48 45.97 35.66
N VAL A 16 12.21 46.13 35.33
CA VAL A 16 11.56 46.30 34.03
C VAL A 16 12.06 47.55 33.30
N LYS A 17 12.31 47.42 31.99
CA LYS A 17 12.10 48.51 31.02
C LYS A 17 11.29 48.00 29.84
N GLN A 18 10.11 48.59 29.66
CA GLN A 18 9.25 48.44 28.50
C GLN A 18 9.87 49.14 27.29
N GLY A 19 9.85 48.47 26.14
CA GLY A 19 10.10 49.03 24.81
C GLY A 19 9.02 48.53 23.87
N ASN A 20 8.18 49.45 23.40
CA ASN A 20 7.00 49.24 22.58
C ASN A 20 7.40 48.96 21.12
N GLY A 21 6.89 47.87 20.52
CA GLY A 21 7.08 47.54 19.10
C GLY A 21 6.17 46.39 18.69
N GLY A 22 5.03 46.73 18.10
CA GLY A 22 3.96 45.80 17.78
C GLY A 22 4.29 44.79 16.68
N SER A 23 3.86 43.55 16.89
CA SER A 23 3.42 42.65 15.83
C SER A 23 2.37 41.70 16.41
N LEU A 24 1.12 41.86 15.98
CA LEU A 24 -0.01 41.01 16.32
C LEU A 24 0.15 39.66 15.60
N VAL A 25 0.88 38.74 16.22
CA VAL A 25 0.88 37.33 15.82
C VAL A 25 -0.31 36.67 16.51
N HIS A 26 -1.38 36.45 15.77
CA HIS A 26 -2.47 35.56 16.20
C HIS A 26 -1.90 34.16 16.47
N ARG A 27 -1.68 33.83 17.75
CA ARG A 27 -1.47 32.44 18.17
C ARG A 27 -2.77 31.67 17.98
N VAL A 28 -2.87 30.96 16.86
CA VAL A 28 -3.79 29.85 16.73
C VAL A 28 -3.38 28.80 17.77
N PRO A 29 -4.28 28.29 18.64
CA PRO A 29 -3.92 27.23 19.55
C PRO A 29 -3.60 25.99 18.73
N LEU A 30 -2.39 25.46 18.86
CA LEU A 30 -2.06 24.11 18.42
C LEU A 30 -2.96 23.15 19.20
N GLN A 31 -4.01 22.65 18.55
CA GLN A 31 -4.71 21.47 19.04
C GLN A 31 -3.71 20.33 19.09
N SER A 32 -3.39 19.91 20.31
CA SER A 32 -2.65 18.68 20.56
C SER A 32 -3.48 17.51 20.04
N THR A 33 -3.13 16.98 18.87
CA THR A 33 -3.61 15.66 18.46
C THR A 33 -2.90 14.63 19.33
N SER A 34 -3.51 14.29 20.47
CA SER A 34 -3.13 13.12 21.24
C SER A 34 -3.24 11.89 20.34
N SER A 35 -2.11 11.23 20.06
CA SER A 35 -2.13 9.87 19.51
C SER A 35 -2.87 8.97 20.51
N PRO A 36 -3.87 8.16 20.09
CA PRO A 36 -4.59 7.29 21.01
C PRO A 36 -3.76 6.03 21.27
N THR A 37 -2.68 6.16 22.05
CA THR A 37 -2.05 5.00 22.69
C THR A 37 -2.99 4.54 23.79
N GLY A 38 -3.93 3.64 23.45
CA GLY A 38 -4.88 3.06 24.40
C GLY A 38 -6.28 2.72 23.87
N GLN A 39 -6.57 2.87 22.58
CA GLN A 39 -7.82 2.35 22.03
C GLN A 39 -7.71 0.83 21.85
N SER A 40 -8.52 0.08 22.60
CA SER A 40 -8.71 -1.36 22.39
C SER A 40 -9.10 -1.62 20.93
N HIS A 41 -8.35 -2.47 20.23
CA HIS A 41 -8.68 -2.86 18.88
C HIS A 41 -9.82 -3.89 18.82
N ALA A 42 -10.51 -4.19 19.94
CA ALA A 42 -11.57 -5.20 20.01
C ALA A 42 -12.73 -4.97 19.01
N GLY A 43 -12.99 -3.71 18.62
CA GLY A 43 -14.06 -3.36 17.68
C GLY A 43 -13.76 -3.64 16.20
N LEU A 44 -12.51 -3.98 15.82
CA LEU A 44 -12.19 -4.26 14.41
C LEU A 44 -12.85 -5.57 13.95
N THR A 45 -13.42 -5.58 12.74
CA THR A 45 -13.96 -6.79 12.13
C THR A 45 -12.92 -7.33 11.15
N ILE A 46 -12.20 -8.38 11.54
CA ILE A 46 -11.28 -9.10 10.65
C ILE A 46 -12.02 -10.29 10.06
N PRO A 47 -12.13 -10.41 8.72
CA PRO A 47 -12.76 -11.56 8.08
C PRO A 47 -12.18 -12.90 8.57
N ASP A 48 -13.04 -13.85 8.88
CA ASP A 48 -12.64 -15.20 9.33
C ASP A 48 -11.73 -15.91 8.32
N THR A 49 -11.90 -15.61 7.03
CA THR A 49 -11.05 -16.10 5.93
C THR A 49 -9.60 -15.65 6.06
N LEU A 50 -9.34 -14.50 6.67
CA LEU A 50 -8.00 -13.97 6.88
C LEU A 50 -7.38 -14.45 8.18
N THR A 51 -8.17 -14.94 9.14
CA THR A 51 -7.68 -15.48 10.41
C THR A 51 -7.47 -17.00 10.37
N GLY A 52 -7.78 -17.65 9.25
CA GLY A 52 -7.75 -19.11 9.08
C GLY A 52 -8.95 -19.83 9.69
N LYS A 53 -9.95 -19.10 10.19
CA LYS A 53 -11.19 -19.65 10.76
C LYS A 53 -12.21 -20.08 9.71
N ALA A 54 -12.06 -19.62 8.47
CA ALA A 54 -12.89 -20.01 7.34
C ALA A 54 -12.02 -20.23 6.08
N PRO A 55 -12.42 -21.14 5.17
CA PRO A 55 -11.74 -21.29 3.89
C PRO A 55 -11.96 -20.05 2.99
N TYR A 56 -11.01 -19.79 2.09
CA TYR A 56 -11.18 -18.74 1.09
C TYR A 56 -12.45 -18.91 0.26
N GLN A 57 -13.11 -17.79 -0.03
CA GLN A 57 -14.25 -17.76 -0.92
C GLN A 57 -13.83 -18.13 -2.34
N TYR A 58 -14.56 -19.08 -2.94
CA TYR A 58 -14.36 -19.50 -4.33
C TYR A 58 -14.94 -18.48 -5.31
N VAL A 59 -14.26 -18.32 -6.43
CA VAL A 59 -14.79 -17.60 -7.60
C VAL A 59 -15.75 -18.56 -8.32
N PRO A 60 -17.04 -18.22 -8.52
CA PRO A 60 -17.96 -19.09 -9.24
C PRO A 60 -17.45 -19.44 -10.65
N PHE A 61 -17.66 -20.67 -11.11
CA PHE A 61 -17.13 -21.14 -12.40
C PHE A 61 -17.53 -20.22 -13.58
N LEU A 62 -18.81 -19.82 -13.67
CA LEU A 62 -19.28 -18.91 -14.71
C LEU A 62 -18.56 -17.54 -14.66
N ARG A 63 -18.20 -17.08 -13.47
CA ARG A 63 -17.43 -15.85 -13.28
C ARG A 63 -15.98 -16.05 -13.77
N GLN A 64 -15.35 -17.17 -13.47
CA GLN A 64 -14.01 -17.49 -13.99
C GLN A 64 -13.99 -17.49 -15.54
N MET A 65 -14.98 -18.14 -16.16
CA MET A 65 -15.12 -18.16 -17.63
C MET A 65 -15.34 -16.78 -18.22
N TYR A 66 -16.24 -15.98 -17.62
CA TYR A 66 -16.47 -14.60 -18.05
C TYR A 66 -15.19 -13.76 -17.96
N PHE A 67 -14.44 -13.86 -16.86
CA PHE A 67 -13.23 -13.05 -16.67
C PHE A 67 -12.06 -13.51 -17.54
N LEU A 68 -11.99 -14.79 -17.90
CA LEU A 68 -11.06 -15.25 -18.94
C LEU A 68 -11.36 -14.59 -20.29
N MET A 69 -12.63 -14.58 -20.71
CA MET A 69 -13.03 -13.94 -21.98
C MET A 69 -12.85 -12.42 -21.93
N ARG A 70 -13.19 -11.79 -20.80
CA ARG A 70 -12.99 -10.36 -20.59
C ARG A 70 -11.50 -9.99 -20.61
N ALA A 71 -10.63 -10.81 -20.03
CA ALA A 71 -9.18 -10.58 -20.07
C ALA A 71 -8.66 -10.50 -21.51
N LEU A 72 -9.12 -11.41 -22.38
CA LEU A 72 -8.77 -11.36 -23.81
C LEU A 72 -9.29 -10.07 -24.47
N TYR A 73 -10.55 -9.70 -24.23
CA TYR A 73 -11.12 -8.46 -24.75
C TYR A 73 -10.35 -7.21 -24.27
N VAL A 74 -10.04 -7.14 -22.98
CA VAL A 74 -9.29 -6.01 -22.42
C VAL A 74 -7.90 -5.95 -23.04
N MET A 75 -7.15 -7.05 -23.06
CA MET A 75 -5.76 -7.05 -23.54
C MET A 75 -5.64 -6.75 -25.05
N PHE A 76 -6.57 -7.24 -25.88
CA PHE A 76 -6.48 -7.08 -27.34
C PHE A 76 -7.30 -5.92 -27.91
N VAL A 77 -8.23 -5.35 -27.15
CA VAL A 77 -9.10 -4.26 -27.62
C VAL A 77 -8.95 -3.01 -26.76
N VAL A 78 -9.26 -3.10 -25.46
CA VAL A 78 -9.32 -1.91 -24.58
C VAL A 78 -7.92 -1.37 -24.28
N GLU A 79 -7.00 -2.25 -23.95
CA GLU A 79 -5.63 -1.98 -23.52
C GLU A 79 -4.61 -2.37 -24.59
N PHE A 80 -5.03 -2.47 -25.86
CA PHE A 80 -4.14 -2.81 -26.96
C PHE A 80 -2.92 -1.84 -26.95
N PRO A 81 -1.69 -2.33 -26.69
CA PRO A 81 -0.58 -1.46 -26.27
C PRO A 81 -0.27 -0.30 -27.20
N LEU A 82 -0.42 -0.50 -28.52
CA LEU A 82 -0.10 0.50 -29.54
C LEU A 82 -1.08 1.68 -29.54
N LEU A 83 -2.34 1.45 -29.15
CA LEU A 83 -3.41 2.46 -29.14
C LEU A 83 -3.62 3.02 -27.73
N TRP A 84 -3.67 2.16 -26.72
CA TRP A 84 -4.06 2.54 -25.36
C TRP A 84 -3.14 3.59 -24.74
N HIS A 85 -1.83 3.45 -24.91
CA HIS A 85 -0.87 4.43 -24.39
C HIS A 85 -0.97 5.79 -25.09
N ARG A 86 -1.47 5.86 -26.33
CA ARG A 86 -1.53 7.09 -27.13
C ARG A 86 -2.90 7.75 -27.17
N MET A 87 -3.98 6.99 -27.01
CA MET A 87 -5.34 7.46 -27.29
C MET A 87 -6.32 7.29 -26.13
N PHE A 88 -6.04 6.39 -25.18
CA PHE A 88 -6.99 6.06 -24.10
C PHE A 88 -6.44 6.49 -22.73
N GLN A 89 -6.81 5.77 -21.67
CA GLN A 89 -6.43 6.12 -20.30
C GLN A 89 -4.90 6.20 -20.13
N GLY A 90 -4.14 5.38 -20.86
CA GLY A 90 -2.69 5.42 -20.88
C GLY A 90 -2.09 6.76 -21.35
N ALA A 91 -2.78 7.51 -22.21
CA ALA A 91 -2.33 8.83 -22.64
C ALA A 91 -2.70 9.93 -21.64
N ARG A 92 -3.79 9.71 -20.89
CA ARG A 92 -4.42 10.75 -20.08
C ARG A 92 -3.88 10.78 -18.66
N ASN A 93 -3.57 9.63 -18.06
CA ASN A 93 -3.02 9.55 -16.70
C ASN A 93 -1.64 8.88 -16.72
N SER A 94 -0.62 9.56 -16.17
CA SER A 94 0.75 9.04 -16.11
C SER A 94 0.88 7.82 -15.20
N ARG A 95 -0.05 7.62 -14.25
CA ARG A 95 -0.12 6.46 -13.35
C ARG A 95 -0.90 5.30 -13.98
N ALA A 96 -1.57 5.50 -15.11
CA ALA A 96 -2.30 4.42 -15.77
C ALA A 96 -1.36 3.32 -16.24
N ASP A 97 -1.75 2.09 -15.92
CA ASP A 97 -1.02 0.87 -16.26
C ASP A 97 -1.99 -0.25 -16.66
N ALA A 98 -1.47 -1.31 -17.27
CA ALA A 98 -2.28 -2.41 -17.77
C ALA A 98 -3.03 -3.12 -16.63
N GLU A 99 -4.29 -3.48 -16.86
CA GLU A 99 -5.04 -4.35 -15.94
C GLU A 99 -4.44 -5.75 -15.89
N GLY A 100 -3.97 -6.23 -17.04
CA GLY A 100 -3.48 -7.60 -17.18
C GLY A 100 -4.60 -8.65 -17.13
N PRO A 101 -4.27 -9.94 -17.30
CA PRO A 101 -5.27 -10.97 -17.55
C PRO A 101 -5.89 -11.56 -16.27
N PHE A 102 -5.46 -11.12 -15.09
CA PHE A 102 -5.79 -11.76 -13.82
C PHE A 102 -6.84 -11.02 -13.00
N TYR A 103 -7.44 -9.95 -13.52
CA TYR A 103 -8.52 -9.26 -12.82
C TYR A 103 -9.79 -10.12 -12.75
N ILE A 104 -10.41 -10.20 -11.56
CA ILE A 104 -11.68 -10.88 -11.32
C ILE A 104 -12.52 -9.97 -10.43
N SER A 105 -13.71 -9.56 -10.90
CA SER A 105 -14.58 -8.71 -10.09
C SER A 105 -15.26 -9.48 -8.96
N GLY A 106 -15.77 -8.75 -7.97
CA GLY A 106 -16.56 -9.32 -6.87
C GLY A 106 -15.71 -9.89 -5.74
N ALA A 107 -14.45 -9.44 -5.63
CA ALA A 107 -13.65 -9.68 -4.46
C ALA A 107 -14.37 -9.14 -3.19
N PRO A 108 -14.20 -9.81 -2.04
CA PRO A 108 -14.88 -9.41 -0.81
C PRO A 108 -14.39 -8.04 -0.31
N ASN A 109 -15.22 -7.38 0.50
CA ASN A 109 -14.75 -6.26 1.30
C ASN A 109 -13.80 -6.78 2.38
N VAL A 110 -12.60 -6.20 2.45
CA VAL A 110 -11.54 -6.59 3.38
C VAL A 110 -11.12 -5.44 4.30
N GLN A 111 -11.97 -4.43 4.42
CA GLN A 111 -11.73 -3.26 5.23
C GLN A 111 -12.02 -3.58 6.71
N ILE A 112 -11.04 -3.34 7.58
CA ILE A 112 -11.13 -3.64 9.01
C ILE A 112 -11.39 -2.39 9.87
N ALA A 113 -11.03 -1.21 9.34
CA ALA A 113 -11.33 0.11 9.86
C ALA A 113 -11.36 1.14 8.71
N GLU A 114 -11.75 2.38 8.97
CA GLU A 114 -11.60 3.46 7.99
C GLU A 114 -10.14 3.57 7.53
N GLY A 115 -9.91 3.48 6.21
CA GLY A 115 -8.57 3.51 5.63
C GLY A 115 -7.65 2.33 5.99
N LYS A 116 -8.13 1.24 6.60
CA LYS A 116 -7.31 0.08 6.98
C LYS A 116 -7.89 -1.21 6.39
N ALA A 117 -7.07 -1.96 5.67
CA ALA A 117 -7.48 -3.21 5.03
C ALA A 117 -6.43 -4.31 5.21
N VAL A 118 -6.88 -5.57 5.17
CA VAL A 118 -5.98 -6.74 5.20
C VAL A 118 -6.30 -7.64 4.01
N ILE A 119 -5.33 -7.89 3.15
CA ILE A 119 -5.47 -8.72 1.96
C ILE A 119 -4.89 -10.12 2.18
N ALA A 120 -3.75 -10.20 2.87
CA ALA A 120 -3.07 -11.45 3.19
C ALA A 120 -3.76 -12.15 4.36
N SER A 121 -3.95 -13.46 4.23
CA SER A 121 -4.39 -14.28 5.36
C SER A 121 -3.26 -14.49 6.36
N ARG A 122 -3.59 -15.10 7.50
CA ARG A 122 -2.61 -15.62 8.44
C ARG A 122 -1.59 -16.56 7.79
N GLU A 123 -2.06 -17.53 7.00
CA GLU A 123 -1.20 -18.49 6.28
C GLU A 123 -0.20 -17.75 5.39
N ASP A 124 -0.67 -16.76 4.63
CA ASP A 124 0.19 -15.93 3.79
C ASP A 124 1.26 -15.20 4.61
N LEU A 125 0.89 -14.63 5.76
CA LEU A 125 1.75 -13.83 6.63
C LEU A 125 2.76 -14.67 7.45
N GLU A 126 2.46 -15.95 7.72
CA GLU A 126 3.36 -16.88 8.40
C GLU A 126 4.43 -17.42 7.46
N GLU A 127 4.05 -17.67 6.20
CA GLU A 127 4.93 -18.22 5.17
C GLU A 127 5.78 -17.16 4.47
N ASN A 128 5.31 -15.91 4.42
CA ASN A 128 5.92 -14.85 3.62
C ASN A 128 6.06 -13.56 4.42
N PRO A 129 7.06 -12.70 4.13
CA PRO A 129 7.25 -11.43 4.83
C PRO A 129 6.03 -10.51 4.72
N PRO A 130 5.38 -10.15 5.84
CA PRO A 130 4.33 -9.14 5.85
C PRO A 130 4.81 -7.79 5.28
N TYR A 131 4.03 -7.25 4.36
CA TYR A 131 4.26 -5.98 3.68
C TYR A 131 3.10 -5.01 3.91
N LEU A 132 3.41 -3.80 4.36
CA LEU A 132 2.43 -2.74 4.56
C LEU A 132 2.51 -1.70 3.45
N LEU A 133 1.48 -1.65 2.60
CA LEU A 133 1.36 -0.65 1.54
C LEU A 133 0.51 0.53 2.03
N SER A 134 1.08 1.73 2.03
CA SER A 134 0.32 2.97 2.26
C SER A 134 0.04 3.70 0.95
N LEU A 135 -1.22 4.03 0.72
CA LEU A 135 -1.69 4.77 -0.45
C LEU A 135 -2.29 6.10 -0.03
N ARG A 136 -2.08 7.14 -0.84
CA ARG A 136 -2.85 8.38 -0.77
C ARG A 136 -3.42 8.75 -2.12
N ILE A 137 -4.74 8.74 -2.23
CA ILE A 137 -5.48 9.12 -3.43
C ILE A 137 -5.82 10.60 -3.37
N VAL A 138 -5.41 11.33 -4.40
CA VAL A 138 -5.62 12.78 -4.50
C VAL A 138 -6.28 13.14 -5.83
N SER A 139 -6.93 14.30 -5.86
CA SER A 139 -7.49 14.90 -7.06
C SER A 139 -6.37 15.50 -7.93
N PRO A 140 -6.67 15.98 -9.15
CA PRO A 140 -5.70 16.68 -9.99
C PRO A 140 -5.10 17.93 -9.33
N SER A 141 -5.84 18.54 -8.39
CA SER A 141 -5.38 19.71 -7.64
C SER A 141 -4.67 19.37 -6.33
N GLY A 142 -4.41 18.09 -6.06
CA GLY A 142 -3.74 17.61 -4.85
C GLY A 142 -4.64 17.53 -3.61
N LYS A 143 -5.95 17.77 -3.74
CA LYS A 143 -6.89 17.60 -2.62
C LYS A 143 -7.11 16.10 -2.34
N PRO A 144 -7.28 15.69 -1.06
CA PRO A 144 -7.72 14.34 -0.72
C PRO A 144 -8.96 13.87 -1.49
N VAL A 145 -8.98 12.60 -1.92
CA VAL A 145 -10.20 11.96 -2.43
C VAL A 145 -10.71 11.01 -1.35
N PRO A 146 -11.67 11.45 -0.53
CA PRO A 146 -12.18 10.64 0.56
C PRO A 146 -13.01 9.48 0.03
N TYR A 147 -12.99 8.35 0.74
CA TYR A 147 -13.84 7.20 0.46
C TYR A 147 -13.79 6.66 -0.98
N ALA A 148 -12.70 6.93 -1.69
CA ALA A 148 -12.38 6.29 -2.97
C ALA A 148 -12.27 4.77 -2.75
N THR A 149 -12.92 4.00 -3.62
CA THR A 149 -12.89 2.54 -3.60
C THR A 149 -11.65 2.05 -4.34
N VAL A 150 -10.89 1.16 -3.69
CA VAL A 150 -9.74 0.47 -4.26
C VAL A 150 -10.09 -1.01 -4.37
N ASP A 151 -10.11 -1.52 -5.60
CA ASP A 151 -10.22 -2.95 -5.92
C ASP A 151 -8.82 -3.48 -6.23
N PHE A 152 -8.32 -4.37 -5.39
CA PHE A 152 -6.91 -4.74 -5.28
C PHE A 152 -6.69 -6.22 -5.54
N TRP A 153 -5.65 -6.56 -6.28
CA TRP A 153 -5.20 -7.95 -6.45
C TRP A 153 -3.69 -8.03 -6.71
N GLN A 154 -3.09 -9.16 -6.38
CA GLN A 154 -1.67 -9.41 -6.60
C GLN A 154 -1.36 -10.90 -6.79
N ALA A 155 -0.11 -11.17 -7.17
CA ALA A 155 0.48 -12.50 -7.11
C ALA A 155 1.03 -12.81 -5.70
N THR A 156 1.32 -14.09 -5.45
CA THR A 156 2.17 -14.53 -4.32
C THR A 156 3.62 -14.06 -4.52
N ILE A 157 4.51 -14.32 -3.55
CA ILE A 157 5.93 -13.97 -3.64
C ILE A 157 6.69 -14.80 -4.69
N GLU A 158 6.13 -15.95 -5.09
CA GLU A 158 6.55 -16.81 -6.20
C GLU A 158 5.97 -16.39 -7.55
N GLY A 159 5.08 -15.39 -7.58
CA GLY A 159 4.50 -14.88 -8.82
C GLY A 159 3.27 -15.66 -9.31
N LEU A 160 2.57 -16.37 -8.42
CA LEU A 160 1.36 -17.13 -8.78
C LEU A 160 0.08 -16.34 -8.45
N TYR A 161 -0.93 -16.42 -9.33
CA TYR A 161 -2.26 -15.85 -9.11
C TYR A 161 -3.28 -16.92 -8.75
N TYR A 162 -4.07 -16.66 -7.69
CA TYR A 162 -5.26 -17.45 -7.40
C TYR A 162 -6.42 -17.00 -8.30
N ASN A 163 -6.82 -17.87 -9.24
CA ASN A 163 -7.91 -17.59 -10.19
C ASN A 163 -9.24 -18.25 -9.81
N SER A 164 -9.20 -19.27 -8.95
CA SER A 164 -10.40 -19.99 -8.47
C SER A 164 -10.88 -19.52 -7.09
N LYS A 165 -10.12 -18.66 -6.41
CA LYS A 165 -10.39 -18.15 -5.06
C LYS A 165 -10.08 -16.66 -4.98
N TYR A 166 -10.75 -15.94 -4.10
CA TYR A 166 -10.43 -14.53 -3.81
C TYR A 166 -9.26 -14.35 -2.83
N ARG A 167 -8.32 -15.30 -2.74
CA ARG A 167 -7.08 -15.16 -1.94
C ARG A 167 -6.20 -14.08 -2.58
N LEU A 168 -5.62 -13.20 -1.77
CA LEU A 168 -4.85 -12.01 -2.19
C LEU A 168 -5.64 -11.05 -3.11
N ARG A 169 -6.95 -10.93 -2.89
CA ARG A 169 -7.86 -10.01 -3.58
C ARG A 169 -8.81 -9.38 -2.58
N GLY A 170 -9.17 -8.11 -2.79
CA GLY A 170 -10.13 -7.46 -1.93
C GLY A 170 -10.46 -6.04 -2.33
N VAL A 171 -11.59 -5.57 -1.81
CA VAL A 171 -12.07 -4.20 -2.00
C VAL A 171 -12.05 -3.47 -0.66
N PHE A 172 -11.56 -2.24 -0.64
CA PHE A 172 -11.54 -1.36 0.53
C PHE A 172 -11.63 0.11 0.11
N LYS A 173 -11.86 1.00 1.06
CA LYS A 173 -11.96 2.44 0.83
C LYS A 173 -10.86 3.22 1.55
N THR A 174 -10.52 4.35 0.96
CA THR A 174 -9.73 5.39 1.64
C THR A 174 -10.51 6.02 2.79
N ASP A 175 -9.78 6.59 3.74
CA ASP A 175 -10.32 7.44 4.80
C ASP A 175 -10.71 8.84 4.30
N ALA A 176 -11.18 9.68 5.22
CA ALA A 176 -11.51 11.09 4.96
C ALA A 176 -10.33 11.93 4.38
N ASP A 177 -9.07 11.55 4.63
CA ASP A 177 -7.87 12.21 4.12
C ASP A 177 -7.35 11.58 2.81
N GLY A 178 -8.15 10.69 2.21
CA GLY A 178 -7.83 9.97 0.98
C GLY A 178 -6.70 8.96 1.17
N ARG A 179 -6.40 8.55 2.41
CA ARG A 179 -5.35 7.57 2.72
C ARG A 179 -5.95 6.18 2.90
N CYS A 180 -5.18 5.16 2.57
CA CYS A 180 -5.44 3.81 3.06
C CYS A 180 -4.14 3.05 3.24
N GLU A 181 -4.17 2.10 4.16
CA GLU A 181 -3.09 1.17 4.40
C GLU A 181 -3.60 -0.25 4.24
N VAL A 182 -2.79 -1.07 3.58
CA VAL A 182 -3.17 -2.43 3.19
C VAL A 182 -2.08 -3.36 3.66
N LEU A 183 -2.41 -4.23 4.61
CA LEU A 183 -1.51 -5.30 5.03
C LEU A 183 -1.61 -6.48 4.06
N THR A 184 -0.49 -6.84 3.45
CA THR A 184 -0.38 -7.92 2.49
C THR A 184 0.99 -8.60 2.60
N ILE A 185 1.43 -9.32 1.57
CA ILE A 185 2.77 -9.89 1.41
C ILE A 185 3.48 -9.29 0.19
N LEU A 186 4.81 -9.37 0.14
CA LEU A 186 5.61 -8.92 -1.00
C LEU A 186 5.18 -9.65 -2.30
N PRO A 187 4.97 -8.92 -3.42
CA PRO A 187 4.57 -9.54 -4.68
C PRO A 187 5.81 -10.09 -5.41
N GLY A 188 5.66 -11.28 -5.99
CA GLY A 188 6.68 -11.92 -6.81
C GLY A 188 6.69 -11.40 -8.24
N ALA A 189 7.89 -11.34 -8.83
CA ALA A 189 8.03 -11.27 -10.28
C ALA A 189 7.52 -12.58 -10.91
N TYR A 190 6.93 -12.49 -12.10
CA TYR A 190 6.42 -13.65 -12.83
C TYR A 190 6.57 -13.44 -14.33
N GLY A 191 6.45 -14.49 -15.12
CA GLY A 191 6.69 -14.39 -16.55
C GLY A 191 6.76 -15.74 -17.22
N PHE A 192 7.24 -15.75 -18.46
CA PHE A 192 7.39 -16.96 -19.25
C PHE A 192 8.69 -16.94 -20.06
N GLY A 193 9.07 -18.13 -20.54
CA GLY A 193 10.33 -18.36 -21.25
C GLY A 193 11.51 -18.43 -20.27
N GLN A 194 12.29 -19.51 -20.34
CA GLN A 194 13.47 -19.68 -19.51
C GLN A 194 14.74 -19.27 -20.28
N GLY A 195 15.57 -18.45 -19.65
CA GLY A 195 16.94 -18.17 -20.06
C GLY A 195 17.87 -19.33 -19.71
N GLU A 196 19.07 -19.33 -20.28
CA GLU A 196 20.06 -20.39 -20.04
C GLU A 196 20.50 -20.48 -18.57
N GLY A 197 20.36 -19.39 -17.80
CA GLY A 197 20.60 -19.32 -16.36
C GLY A 197 19.36 -19.49 -15.46
N GLY A 198 18.22 -19.92 -16.00
CA GLY A 198 16.97 -20.08 -15.24
C GLY A 198 16.16 -18.79 -15.02
N GLU A 199 16.65 -17.65 -15.49
CA GLU A 199 15.93 -16.37 -15.47
C GLU A 199 14.73 -16.36 -16.43
N LEU A 200 13.75 -15.50 -16.17
CA LEU A 200 12.60 -15.32 -17.05
C LEU A 200 12.94 -14.39 -18.21
N ARG A 201 12.77 -14.86 -19.45
CA ARG A 201 12.99 -14.04 -20.67
C ARG A 201 11.97 -12.93 -20.82
N PHE A 202 10.71 -13.21 -20.47
CA PHE A 202 9.60 -12.27 -20.52
C PHE A 202 9.04 -12.08 -19.12
N ALA A 203 9.77 -11.33 -18.30
CA ALA A 203 9.44 -11.07 -16.91
C ALA A 203 8.49 -9.87 -16.76
N ARG A 204 7.61 -9.95 -15.77
CA ARG A 204 6.92 -8.84 -15.12
C ARG A 204 7.63 -8.57 -13.81
N ALA A 205 7.90 -7.30 -13.50
CA ALA A 205 8.38 -6.94 -12.16
C ALA A 205 7.34 -7.31 -11.10
N GLY A 206 7.74 -7.52 -9.84
CA GLY A 206 6.77 -7.72 -8.75
C GLY A 206 5.90 -6.48 -8.59
N HIS A 207 4.58 -6.64 -8.56
CA HIS A 207 3.66 -5.51 -8.44
C HIS A 207 2.33 -5.86 -7.79
N PHE A 208 1.68 -4.82 -7.27
CA PHE A 208 0.28 -4.82 -6.89
C PHE A 208 -0.56 -4.21 -8.01
N HIS A 209 -1.71 -4.80 -8.29
CA HIS A 209 -2.70 -4.18 -9.16
C HIS A 209 -3.78 -3.48 -8.35
N LEU A 210 -4.30 -2.40 -8.93
CA LEU A 210 -5.41 -1.68 -8.34
C LEU A 210 -6.30 -1.03 -9.40
N ARG A 211 -7.61 -1.04 -9.14
CA ARG A 211 -8.58 -0.16 -9.78
C ARG A 211 -9.13 0.80 -8.74
N ILE A 212 -8.96 2.08 -8.99
CA ILE A 212 -9.41 3.15 -8.10
C ILE A 212 -10.67 3.77 -8.71
N SER A 213 -11.75 3.78 -7.95
CA SER A 213 -12.96 4.52 -8.27
C SER A 213 -13.17 5.68 -7.31
N PRO A 214 -13.61 6.85 -7.78
CA PRO A 214 -14.00 7.94 -6.89
C PRO A 214 -15.16 7.54 -5.98
N PRO A 215 -15.43 8.31 -4.91
CA PRO A 215 -16.63 8.11 -4.09
C PRO A 215 -17.89 8.25 -4.94
N GLU A 216 -18.96 7.56 -4.56
CA GLU A 216 -20.24 7.59 -5.29
C GLU A 216 -20.97 8.95 -5.16
N THR A 217 -20.69 9.68 -4.09
CA THR A 217 -21.30 10.96 -3.75
C THR A 217 -20.24 12.02 -3.45
N GLY A 218 -20.67 13.28 -3.35
CA GLY A 218 -19.79 14.41 -3.02
C GLY A 218 -19.04 15.01 -4.22
N GLU A 219 -18.18 15.99 -3.94
CA GLU A 219 -17.45 16.80 -4.93
C GLU A 219 -16.54 15.94 -5.84
N MET A 220 -15.96 14.88 -5.28
CA MET A 220 -14.95 14.06 -5.97
C MET A 220 -15.54 12.93 -6.83
N ARG A 221 -16.87 12.78 -6.90
CA ARG A 221 -17.53 11.66 -7.62
C ARG A 221 -17.28 11.61 -9.12
N ASN A 222 -16.98 12.76 -9.73
CA ASN A 222 -16.77 12.93 -11.18
C ASN A 222 -15.30 12.82 -11.60
N LEU A 223 -14.44 12.25 -10.75
CA LEU A 223 -13.08 11.93 -11.15
C LEU A 223 -13.08 10.67 -12.03
N GLU A 224 -12.08 10.57 -12.88
CA GLU A 224 -11.88 9.41 -13.70
C GLU A 224 -11.46 8.21 -12.85
N ARG A 225 -12.09 7.05 -13.07
CA ARG A 225 -11.59 5.78 -12.54
C ARG A 225 -10.21 5.48 -13.13
N LEU A 226 -9.33 4.88 -12.35
CA LEU A 226 -7.96 4.58 -12.78
C LEU A 226 -7.66 3.09 -12.60
N THR A 227 -7.20 2.43 -13.66
CA THR A 227 -6.49 1.14 -13.54
C THR A 227 -4.99 1.42 -13.50
N SER A 228 -4.30 0.85 -12.52
CA SER A 228 -2.87 1.10 -12.28
C SER A 228 -2.18 -0.13 -11.69
N GLN A 229 -0.85 -0.03 -11.59
CA GLN A 229 0.02 -0.98 -10.92
C GLN A 229 0.98 -0.22 -10.01
N ILE A 230 1.43 -0.87 -8.94
CA ILE A 230 2.48 -0.38 -8.06
C ILE A 230 3.59 -1.42 -8.02
N TYR A 231 4.75 -1.08 -8.58
CA TYR A 231 5.90 -1.98 -8.67
C TYR A 231 6.71 -1.95 -7.37
N VAL A 232 7.05 -3.12 -6.86
CA VAL A 232 7.94 -3.33 -5.71
C VAL A 232 9.19 -4.01 -6.24
N CYS A 233 10.29 -3.25 -6.37
CA CYS A 233 11.51 -3.74 -6.98
C CYS A 233 12.60 -3.99 -5.94
N PRO A 234 13.37 -5.10 -6.05
CA PRO A 234 14.52 -5.34 -5.20
C PRO A 234 15.46 -4.14 -5.15
N LYS A 235 15.98 -3.82 -3.97
CA LYS A 235 16.93 -2.74 -3.69
C LYS A 235 16.41 -1.35 -4.07
N ASN A 236 15.11 -1.21 -4.34
CA ASN A 236 14.53 -0.04 -4.99
C ASN A 236 15.19 0.28 -6.36
N ASP A 237 15.72 -0.74 -7.04
CA ASP A 237 16.30 -0.62 -8.38
C ASP A 237 15.16 -0.59 -9.42
N PRO A 238 15.05 0.46 -10.26
CA PRO A 238 13.99 0.55 -11.27
C PRO A 238 14.20 -0.34 -12.49
N ALA A 239 15.35 -1.01 -12.64
CA ALA A 239 15.65 -1.87 -13.78
C ALA A 239 14.53 -2.89 -14.12
N PRO A 240 13.90 -3.59 -13.15
CA PRO A 240 12.81 -4.51 -13.44
C PRO A 240 11.59 -3.84 -14.09
N VAL A 241 11.31 -2.57 -13.80
CA VAL A 241 10.18 -1.84 -14.43
C VAL A 241 10.50 -1.55 -15.90
N PHE A 242 11.75 -1.18 -16.20
CA PHE A 242 12.18 -0.92 -17.58
C PHE A 242 12.26 -2.20 -18.41
N ASN A 243 12.65 -3.32 -17.78
CA ASN A 243 12.75 -4.63 -18.42
C ASN A 243 11.44 -5.44 -18.41
N ASP A 244 10.37 -4.89 -17.84
CA ASP A 244 9.06 -5.54 -17.83
C ASP A 244 8.57 -5.71 -19.27
N PHE A 245 8.26 -6.95 -19.66
CA PHE A 245 7.93 -7.28 -21.05
C PHE A 245 6.73 -6.50 -21.60
N VAL A 246 5.78 -6.06 -20.75
CA VAL A 246 4.64 -5.27 -21.24
C VAL A 246 5.06 -3.89 -21.72
N ASN A 247 6.25 -3.44 -21.35
CA ASN A 247 6.85 -2.18 -21.78
C ASN A 247 7.67 -2.32 -23.08
N TYR A 248 7.72 -3.50 -23.70
CA TYR A 248 8.34 -3.64 -25.03
C TYR A 248 7.51 -2.94 -26.13
N LEU A 249 6.21 -2.75 -25.89
CA LEU A 249 5.28 -2.13 -26.85
C LEU A 249 4.78 -0.73 -26.41
N ARG A 250 5.21 -0.25 -25.24
CA ARG A 250 4.84 1.07 -24.70
C ARG A 250 5.91 1.59 -23.73
N PRO A 251 6.01 2.90 -23.49
CA PRO A 251 6.92 3.43 -22.46
C PRO A 251 6.65 2.86 -21.07
N ALA A 252 7.75 2.60 -20.35
CA ALA A 252 7.72 2.20 -18.95
C ALA A 252 7.12 3.29 -18.05
N ARG A 253 6.63 2.87 -16.87
CA ARG A 253 6.05 3.74 -15.85
C ARG A 253 6.90 3.72 -14.57
N PRO A 254 8.14 4.26 -14.57
CA PRO A 254 8.99 4.23 -13.38
C PRO A 254 8.36 4.95 -12.17
N GLN A 255 7.49 5.95 -12.39
CA GLN A 255 6.70 6.59 -11.33
C GLN A 255 5.76 5.61 -10.60
N ASN A 256 5.43 4.47 -11.20
CA ASN A 256 4.66 3.39 -10.58
C ASN A 256 5.51 2.50 -9.66
N MET A 257 6.83 2.67 -9.63
CA MET A 257 7.68 2.04 -8.62
C MET A 257 7.54 2.76 -7.28
N ILE A 258 7.32 1.98 -6.23
CA ILE A 258 7.31 2.47 -4.86
C ILE A 258 8.72 2.37 -4.28
N GLU A 259 9.09 3.34 -3.44
CA GLU A 259 10.25 3.18 -2.57
C GLU A 259 9.82 2.34 -1.36
N SER A 260 10.49 1.21 -1.16
CA SER A 260 10.24 0.31 -0.04
C SER A 260 11.36 0.40 0.99
N TRP A 261 10.99 0.22 2.24
CA TRP A 261 11.90 0.19 3.39
C TRP A 261 11.65 -1.05 4.23
N ALA A 262 12.73 -1.56 4.82
CA ALA A 262 12.72 -2.66 5.76
C ALA A 262 12.57 -2.15 7.20
N SER A 263 11.62 -2.72 7.94
CA SER A 263 11.56 -2.56 9.38
C SER A 263 12.73 -3.30 10.05
N PRO A 264 13.06 -2.99 11.32
CA PRO A 264 14.05 -3.78 12.06
C PRO A 264 13.69 -5.27 12.14
N ALA A 265 12.39 -5.60 12.08
CA ALA A 265 11.93 -6.97 12.05
C ALA A 265 12.24 -7.67 10.72
N PHE A 266 12.35 -6.94 9.58
CA PHE A 266 12.69 -7.49 8.25
C PHE A 266 14.04 -8.21 8.23
N TYR A 267 14.97 -7.75 9.05
CA TYR A 267 16.32 -8.29 9.19
C TYR A 267 16.51 -8.96 10.56
N PRO A 268 15.71 -9.99 10.93
CA PRO A 268 15.99 -10.73 12.15
C PRO A 268 17.25 -11.58 11.93
N SER A 269 17.70 -12.31 12.95
CA SER A 269 18.85 -13.22 12.78
C SER A 269 18.62 -14.11 11.56
N LEU A 270 19.56 -14.06 10.61
CA LEU A 270 19.57 -14.80 9.33
C LEU A 270 19.45 -16.34 9.49
N SER A 271 19.22 -16.84 10.70
CA SER A 271 19.04 -18.24 11.08
C SER A 271 17.66 -18.80 10.76
N THR A 272 16.63 -17.99 10.49
CA THR A 272 15.34 -18.48 9.94
C THR A 272 15.42 -18.52 8.41
N PRO A 273 15.56 -19.70 7.77
CA PRO A 273 15.93 -19.80 6.36
C PRO A 273 14.96 -19.13 5.36
N PRO A 274 13.62 -19.18 5.54
CA PRO A 274 12.68 -18.51 4.63
C PRO A 274 12.90 -16.99 4.59
N TYR A 275 12.97 -16.36 5.76
CA TYR A 275 13.13 -14.90 5.87
C TYR A 275 14.50 -14.41 5.39
N ALA A 276 15.57 -15.16 5.68
CA ALA A 276 16.91 -14.81 5.21
C ALA A 276 16.98 -14.75 3.67
N THR A 277 16.30 -15.70 3.01
CA THR A 277 16.24 -15.76 1.53
C THR A 277 15.49 -14.56 0.96
N HIS A 278 14.34 -14.19 1.54
CA HIS A 278 13.58 -13.01 1.10
C HIS A 278 14.33 -11.70 1.38
N ALA A 279 14.94 -11.56 2.56
CA ALA A 279 15.73 -10.39 2.91
C ALA A 279 16.90 -10.18 1.95
N ALA A 280 17.59 -11.27 1.56
CA ALA A 280 18.64 -11.23 0.55
C ALA A 280 18.11 -10.88 -0.85
N LYS A 281 16.94 -11.42 -1.22
CA LYS A 281 16.29 -11.16 -2.52
C LYS A 281 15.89 -9.70 -2.69
N PHE A 282 15.26 -9.10 -1.68
CA PHE A 282 14.70 -7.76 -1.79
C PHE A 282 15.64 -6.66 -1.30
N ALA A 283 16.42 -6.88 -0.24
CA ALA A 283 17.47 -5.98 0.24
C ALA A 283 17.08 -4.49 0.32
N PHE A 284 15.93 -4.17 0.93
CA PHE A 284 15.45 -2.80 1.10
C PHE A 284 16.27 -2.00 2.12
N PRO A 285 16.48 -0.69 1.93
CA PRO A 285 17.09 0.13 2.97
C PRO A 285 16.25 0.14 4.26
N PRO A 286 16.87 0.32 5.45
CA PRO A 286 16.13 0.44 6.69
C PRO A 286 15.23 1.70 6.68
N ILE A 287 14.12 1.66 7.41
CA ILE A 287 13.25 2.83 7.59
C ILE A 287 14.06 3.96 8.24
N PRO A 288 14.07 5.18 7.66
CA PRO A 288 14.75 6.31 8.27
C PRO A 288 14.14 6.66 9.64
N PRO A 289 14.93 6.90 10.70
CA PRO A 289 14.41 7.25 12.02
C PRO A 289 13.53 8.50 12.05
N THR A 290 13.63 9.36 11.03
CA THR A 290 12.83 10.58 10.87
C THR A 290 11.39 10.30 10.41
N ARG A 291 11.10 9.09 9.89
CA ARG A 291 9.77 8.69 9.39
C ARG A 291 8.86 8.18 10.51
N MET A 292 8.59 9.06 11.49
CA MET A 292 7.78 8.74 12.66
C MET A 292 6.33 8.37 12.31
N ASP A 293 5.81 8.90 11.21
CA ASP A 293 4.52 8.53 10.64
C ASP A 293 4.46 7.04 10.27
N VAL A 294 5.47 6.57 9.54
CA VAL A 294 5.59 5.17 9.11
C VAL A 294 5.79 4.25 10.31
N LEU A 295 6.66 4.64 11.26
CA LEU A 295 6.94 3.84 12.46
C LEU A 295 5.69 3.67 13.33
N LYS A 296 4.88 4.73 13.51
CA LYS A 296 3.59 4.66 14.22
C LYS A 296 2.58 3.79 13.49
N SER A 297 2.55 3.84 12.17
CA SER A 297 1.69 2.97 11.37
C SER A 297 2.06 1.49 11.54
N ILE A 298 3.35 1.17 11.47
CA ILE A 298 3.87 -0.18 11.73
C ILE A 298 3.54 -0.65 13.15
N GLU A 299 3.71 0.21 14.15
CA GLU A 299 3.37 -0.11 15.54
C GLU A 299 1.88 -0.45 15.67
N TRP A 300 1.00 0.37 15.09
CA TRP A 300 -0.43 0.10 15.07
C TRP A 300 -0.75 -1.26 14.45
N TRP A 301 -0.17 -1.58 13.29
CA TRP A 301 -0.39 -2.87 12.64
C TRP A 301 0.17 -4.05 13.41
N ASN A 302 1.34 -3.90 14.04
CA ASN A 302 1.93 -4.92 14.90
C ASN A 302 1.05 -5.20 16.12
N THR A 303 0.41 -4.18 16.70
CA THR A 303 -0.56 -4.35 17.77
C THR A 303 -1.81 -5.07 17.28
N VAL A 304 -2.36 -4.69 16.12
CA VAL A 304 -3.52 -5.39 15.52
C VAL A 304 -3.19 -6.85 15.24
N LEU A 305 -2.01 -7.15 14.69
CA LEU A 305 -1.53 -8.51 14.47
C LEU A 305 -1.51 -9.29 15.79
N ALA A 306 -0.86 -8.75 16.81
CA ALA A 306 -0.71 -9.37 18.12
C ALA A 306 -2.05 -9.64 18.84
N GLU A 307 -3.01 -8.72 18.73
CA GLU A 307 -4.28 -8.80 19.43
C GLU A 307 -5.37 -9.58 18.67
N ARG A 308 -5.33 -9.57 17.33
CA ARG A 308 -6.48 -10.00 16.52
C ARG A 308 -6.22 -11.25 15.68
N PHE A 309 -4.97 -11.64 15.47
CA PHE A 309 -4.61 -12.88 14.81
C PHE A 309 -4.18 -13.91 15.85
N VAL A 310 -4.71 -15.13 15.75
CA VAL A 310 -4.27 -16.25 16.62
C VAL A 310 -2.78 -16.49 16.37
N GLY A 311 -1.94 -16.43 17.41
CA GLY A 311 -0.48 -16.52 17.27
C GLY A 311 0.18 -15.26 16.69
N GLY A 312 -0.58 -14.19 16.44
CA GLY A 312 -0.09 -12.99 15.76
C GLY A 312 0.94 -12.16 16.53
N GLN A 313 1.25 -12.52 17.78
CA GLN A 313 2.36 -11.91 18.55
C GLN A 313 3.72 -12.14 17.86
N GLU A 314 3.83 -13.24 17.11
CA GLU A 314 5.01 -13.60 16.32
C GLU A 314 5.05 -12.90 14.96
N LEU A 315 3.91 -12.39 14.48
CA LEU A 315 3.82 -11.66 13.22
C LEU A 315 4.23 -10.19 13.42
N LYS A 316 5.07 -9.70 12.52
CA LYS A 316 5.49 -8.30 12.45
C LYS A 316 5.41 -7.79 11.02
N VAL A 317 5.08 -6.52 10.84
CA VAL A 317 5.27 -5.84 9.55
C VAL A 317 6.76 -5.80 9.27
N MET A 318 7.16 -6.48 8.20
CA MET A 318 8.56 -6.64 7.85
C MET A 318 8.97 -5.52 6.90
N ALA A 319 8.22 -5.25 5.85
CA ALA A 319 8.54 -4.16 4.92
C ALA A 319 7.35 -3.25 4.69
N THR A 320 7.62 -2.04 4.22
CA THR A 320 6.59 -1.06 3.90
C THR A 320 7.01 -0.18 2.75
N GLY A 321 6.03 0.41 2.07
CA GLY A 321 6.27 1.46 1.09
C GLY A 321 5.05 2.35 0.98
N GLU A 322 5.28 3.60 0.59
CA GLU A 322 4.22 4.59 0.50
C GLU A 322 4.19 5.26 -0.86
N THR A 323 2.98 5.51 -1.38
CA THR A 323 2.83 6.22 -2.64
C THR A 323 1.56 7.04 -2.69
N SER A 324 1.57 8.09 -3.51
CA SER A 324 0.39 8.90 -3.80
C SER A 324 -0.01 8.77 -5.26
N ILE A 325 -1.31 8.71 -5.53
CA ILE A 325 -1.87 8.56 -6.87
C ILE A 325 -2.89 9.66 -7.10
N ALA A 326 -2.63 10.49 -8.11
CA ALA A 326 -3.57 11.49 -8.57
C ALA A 326 -4.55 10.89 -9.59
N LEU A 327 -5.85 11.06 -9.33
CA LEU A 327 -6.88 10.82 -10.31
C LEU A 327 -7.02 12.01 -11.26
N ASN A 328 -7.56 11.77 -12.45
CA ASN A 328 -7.87 12.80 -13.42
C ASN A 328 -9.32 13.27 -13.31
N LYS A 329 -9.66 14.40 -13.94
CA LYS A 329 -11.06 14.72 -14.22
C LYS A 329 -11.63 13.71 -15.23
N GLN A 330 -12.88 13.29 -15.05
CA GLN A 330 -13.54 12.46 -16.04
C GLN A 330 -13.62 13.19 -17.39
N PRO A 331 -13.25 12.56 -18.52
CA PRO A 331 -13.36 13.18 -19.84
C PRO A 331 -14.81 13.51 -20.19
N LEU A 332 -15.04 14.66 -20.81
CA LEU A 332 -16.37 15.11 -21.24
C LEU A 332 -17.05 14.15 -22.23
N LEU A 333 -16.28 13.34 -22.96
CA LEU A 333 -16.77 12.37 -23.95
C LEU A 333 -17.54 11.17 -23.37
N TYR A 334 -17.60 11.02 -22.04
CA TYR A 334 -18.34 9.94 -21.37
C TYR A 334 -19.51 10.46 -20.49
N LEU A 335 -20.04 11.65 -20.81
CA LEU A 335 -21.20 12.26 -20.12
C LEU A 335 -22.56 11.92 -20.77
N TYR A 336 -22.62 10.95 -21.69
CA TYR A 336 -23.85 10.51 -22.36
C TYR A 336 -24.13 9.04 -22.12
#